data_AF-A0A4Z1CT07-F1
#
_entry.id   AF-A0A4Z1CT07-F1
#
_cell.length_a   1.000
_cell.length_b   1.000
_cell.length_c   1.000
_cell.angle_alpha   90.00
_cell.angle_beta   90.00
_cell.angle_gamma   90.00
#
_symmetry.space_group_name_H-M   'P 1'
#
loop_
_entity.id
_entity.type
_entity.pdbx_description
1 polymer ?
#
loop_
_entity_poly.entity_id
_entity_poly.type
_entity_poly.pdbx_seq_one_letter_code
_entity_poly.pdbx_strand_id
1 'polypeptide(L)'
;AGIEPSVGSVGDSYDNALAETINGLFKAEVIHRRGPWRNFEAVEYATLEWVDWFNNRRLLEPIGNIPPAEAEANFYAALETEDMAA
;
A
#
# COMPACT_ATOMS: atom_id res chain seq x y z
N ALA A 1 23.30 5.18 0.26
CA ALA A 1 22.81 5.82 1.49
C ALA A 1 22.22 7.15 1.08
N GLY A 2 20.90 7.34 1.23
CA GLY A 2 20.21 8.51 0.65
C GLY A 2 18.68 8.42 0.65
N ILE A 3 18.09 7.67 1.59
CA ILE A 3 16.65 7.74 1.81
C ILE A 3 16.45 8.82 2.86
N GLU A 4 15.84 9.94 2.45
CA GLU A 4 15.42 10.99 3.37
C GLU A 4 14.18 10.49 4.14
N PRO A 5 14.24 10.38 5.47
CA PRO A 5 13.07 9.98 6.23
C PRO A 5 12.02 11.09 6.18
N SER A 6 10.87 10.83 5.56
CA SER A 6 9.70 11.70 5.69
C SER A 6 9.13 11.51 7.09
N VAL A 7 9.35 12.49 7.98
CA VAL A 7 8.77 12.53 9.33
C VAL A 7 7.56 13.47 9.41
N GLY A 8 7.07 13.96 8.26
CA GLY A 8 6.07 15.03 8.20
C GLY A 8 6.62 16.36 8.75
N SER A 9 6.03 17.48 8.33
CA SER A 9 6.22 18.73 9.07
C SER A 9 5.35 18.69 10.33
N VAL A 10 5.72 19.41 11.40
CA VAL A 10 4.88 19.47 12.61
C VAL A 10 3.50 20.01 12.23
N GLY A 11 2.47 19.15 12.33
CA GLY A 11 1.09 19.50 11.97
C GLY A 11 0.61 18.96 10.60
N ASP A 12 1.48 18.31 9.82
CA ASP A 12 1.12 17.57 8.61
C ASP A 12 1.23 16.06 8.90
N SER A 13 0.09 15.37 8.91
CA SER A 13 -0.01 13.93 9.21
C SER A 13 -0.40 13.08 8.01
N TYR A 14 -0.36 13.61 6.77
CA TYR A 14 -0.88 12.88 5.60
C TYR A 14 -0.18 11.54 5.39
N ASP A 15 1.16 11.52 5.44
CA ASP A 15 1.94 10.28 5.30
C ASP A 15 1.62 9.27 6.41
N ASN A 16 1.51 9.76 7.65
CA ASN A 16 1.19 8.91 8.80
C ASN A 16 -0.22 8.33 8.70
N ALA A 17 -1.20 9.15 8.32
CA ALA A 17 -2.59 8.75 8.19
C ALA A 17 -2.77 7.68 7.09
N LEU A 18 -2.04 7.80 5.98
CA LEU A 18 -2.05 6.78 4.92
C LEU A 18 -1.45 5.46 5.43
N ALA A 19 -0.27 5.50 6.05
CA ALA A 19 0.37 4.31 6.60
C ALA A 19 -0.49 3.63 7.68
N GLU A 20 -1.11 4.42 8.56
CA GLU A 20 -2.03 3.94 9.59
C GLU A 20 -3.27 3.28 8.98
N THR A 21 -3.81 3.83 7.89
CA THR A 21 -4.96 3.26 7.19
C THR A 21 -4.64 1.88 6.63
N ILE A 22 -3.50 1.73 5.94
CA ILE A 22 -3.08 0.43 5.38
C ILE A 22 -2.82 -0.58 6.49
N ASN A 23 -2.12 -0.19 7.56
CA ASN A 23 -1.88 -1.06 8.72
C ASN A 23 -3.19 -1.46 9.42
N GLY A 24 -4.15 -0.54 9.53
CA GLY A 24 -5.47 -0.80 10.08
C GLY A 24 -6.24 -1.84 9.26
N LEU A 25 -6.26 -1.67 7.93
CA LEU A 25 -6.88 -2.61 6.99
C LEU A 25 -6.26 -4.01 7.09
N PHE A 26 -4.93 -4.10 7.09
CA PHE A 26 -4.22 -5.37 7.24
C PHE A 26 -4.61 -6.09 8.54
N LYS A 27 -4.60 -5.37 9.68
CA LYS A 27 -4.99 -5.94 10.97
C LYS A 27 -6.45 -6.42 10.96
N ALA A 28 -7.36 -5.65 10.37
CA ALA A 28 -8.77 -6.03 10.29
C ALA A 28 -9.00 -7.25 9.40
N GLU A 29 -8.44 -7.26 8.18
CA GLU A 29 -8.73 -8.26 7.15
C GLU A 29 -7.93 -9.57 7.32
N VAL A 30 -6.75 -9.50 7.92
CA VAL A 30 -5.86 -10.67 8.09
C VAL A 30 -5.78 -11.08 9.54
N ILE A 31 -5.29 -10.21 10.43
CA ILE A 31 -4.97 -10.59 11.81
C ILE A 31 -6.23 -10.95 12.59
N HIS A 32 -7.23 -10.07 12.60
CA HIS A 32 -8.45 -10.27 13.38
C HIS A 32 -9.44 -11.22 12.70
N ARG A 33 -9.61 -11.12 11.37
CA ARG A 33 -10.61 -11.90 10.65
C ARG A 33 -10.21 -13.37 10.42
N ARG A 34 -8.93 -13.66 10.19
CA ARG A 34 -8.45 -15.01 9.89
C ARG A 34 -7.78 -15.70 11.09
N GLY A 35 -7.48 -14.96 12.15
CA GLY A 35 -6.98 -15.52 13.40
C GLY A 35 -8.04 -16.34 14.17
N PRO A 36 -7.64 -17.01 15.27
CA PRO A 36 -6.31 -17.01 15.88
C PRO A 36 -5.27 -17.79 15.07
N TRP A 37 -4.04 -17.31 15.08
CA TRP A 37 -2.93 -17.90 14.32
C TRP A 37 -2.14 -18.90 15.16
N ARG A 38 -1.71 -19.99 14.53
CA ARG A 38 -1.00 -21.08 15.22
C ARG A 38 0.48 -20.77 15.46
N ASN A 39 1.12 -20.06 14.54
CA ASN A 39 2.54 -19.70 14.58
C ASN A 39 2.80 -18.48 13.68
N PHE A 40 4.03 -17.97 13.73
CA PHE A 40 4.45 -16.81 12.93
C PHE A 40 4.48 -17.13 11.44
N GLU A 41 4.91 -18.33 11.04
CA GLU A 41 5.01 -18.71 9.63
C GLU A 41 3.64 -18.65 8.93
N ALA A 42 2.55 -19.01 9.62
CA ALA A 42 1.20 -18.89 9.07
C ALA A 42 0.79 -17.43 8.85
N VAL A 43 1.20 -16.52 9.75
CA VAL A 43 0.95 -15.07 9.58
C VAL A 43 1.77 -14.52 8.42
N GLU A 44 3.04 -14.92 8.29
CA GLU A 44 3.91 -14.49 7.19
C GLU A 44 3.32 -14.91 5.84
N TYR A 45 2.91 -16.17 5.70
CA TYR A 45 2.31 -16.64 4.46
C TYR A 45 1.01 -15.90 4.12
N ALA A 46 0.12 -15.72 5.10
CA ALA A 46 -1.11 -14.95 4.89
C ALA A 46 -0.85 -13.47 4.57
N THR A 47 0.25 -12.91 5.08
CA THR A 47 0.69 -11.55 4.76
C THR A 47 1.14 -11.45 3.32
N LEU A 48 1.95 -12.41 2.84
CA LEU A 48 2.38 -12.46 1.43
C LEU A 48 1.17 -12.54 0.49
N GLU A 49 0.22 -13.43 0.78
CA GLU A 49 -1.02 -13.54 0.00
C GLU A 49 -1.84 -12.25 0.01
N TRP A 50 -1.94 -11.59 1.17
CA TRP A 50 -2.69 -10.34 1.29
C TRP A 50 -2.02 -9.19 0.53
N VAL A 51 -0.68 -9.07 0.60
CA VAL A 51 0.07 -8.05 -0.13
C VAL A 51 -0.05 -8.25 -1.64
N ASP A 52 0.09 -9.49 -2.13
CA ASP A 52 -0.11 -9.80 -3.55
C ASP A 52 -1.53 -9.44 -4.01
N TRP A 53 -2.55 -9.89 -3.26
CA TRP A 53 -3.93 -9.56 -3.59
C TRP A 53 -4.20 -8.05 -3.53
N PHE A 54 -3.73 -7.36 -2.49
CA PHE A 54 -3.95 -5.93 -2.31
C PHE A 54 -3.37 -5.14 -3.48
N ASN A 55 -2.14 -5.42 -3.88
CA ASN A 55 -1.46 -4.64 -4.92
C ASN A 55 -1.89 -5.03 -6.34
N ASN A 56 -2.11 -6.32 -6.60
CA ASN A 56 -2.29 -6.83 -7.96
C ASN A 56 -3.76 -7.14 -8.32
N ARG A 57 -4.68 -7.16 -7.36
CA ARG A 57 -6.07 -7.59 -7.59
C ARG A 57 -7.15 -6.72 -6.91
N ARG A 58 -6.85 -6.05 -5.81
CA ARG A 58 -7.84 -5.23 -5.09
C ARG A 58 -8.15 -3.98 -5.90
N LEU A 59 -9.42 -3.79 -6.24
CA LEU A 59 -9.89 -2.56 -6.88
C LEU A 59 -10.15 -1.50 -5.82
N LEU A 60 -9.66 -0.29 -6.05
CA LEU A 60 -9.83 0.85 -5.16
C LEU A 60 -10.50 2.00 -5.92
N GLU A 61 -11.71 2.38 -5.48
CA GLU A 61 -12.47 3.49 -6.07
C GLU A 61 -11.66 4.80 -6.17
N PRO A 62 -10.88 5.23 -5.14
CA PRO A 62 -10.16 6.51 -5.19
C PRO A 62 -9.11 6.62 -6.30
N ILE A 63 -8.62 5.48 -6.82
CA ILE A 63 -7.64 5.43 -7.92
C ILE A 63 -8.27 4.98 -9.23
N GLY A 64 -9.60 5.02 -9.35
CA GLY A 64 -10.32 4.70 -10.59
C GLY A 64 -10.76 3.24 -10.73
N ASN A 65 -10.91 2.52 -9.61
CA ASN A 65 -11.30 1.10 -9.60
C ASN A 65 -10.33 0.18 -10.36
N ILE A 66 -9.02 0.48 -10.27
CA ILE A 66 -7.93 -0.39 -10.76
C ILE A 66 -7.08 -0.89 -9.59
N PRO A 67 -6.25 -1.93 -9.79
CA PRO A 67 -5.27 -2.36 -8.80
C PRO A 67 -4.22 -1.28 -8.50
N PRO A 68 -3.72 -1.17 -7.26
CA PRO A 68 -2.65 -0.24 -6.89
C PRO A 68 -1.41 -0.33 -7.79
N ALA A 69 -0.98 -1.55 -8.17
CA ALA A 69 0.17 -1.74 -9.05
C ALA A 69 -0.07 -1.13 -10.46
N GLU A 70 -1.30 -1.17 -10.96
CA GLU A 70 -1.65 -0.54 -12.23
C GLU A 70 -1.67 0.99 -12.10
N ALA A 71 -2.20 1.52 -11.00
CA ALA A 71 -2.17 2.96 -10.73
C ALA A 71 -0.74 3.49 -10.62
N GLU A 72 0.16 2.77 -9.94
CA GLU A 72 1.58 3.11 -9.85
C GLU A 72 2.25 3.08 -11.24
N ALA A 73 2.00 2.04 -12.04
CA ALA A 73 2.54 1.96 -13.40
C ALA A 73 2.07 3.12 -14.29
N ASN A 74 0.78 3.48 -14.21
CA ASN A 74 0.22 4.61 -14.94
C ASN A 74 0.83 5.94 -14.49
N PHE A 75 1.08 6.11 -13.19
CA PHE A 75 1.72 7.30 -12.64
C PHE A 75 3.13 7.50 -13.20
N TYR A 76 3.97 6.45 -13.19
CA TYR A 76 5.33 6.56 -13.74
C TYR A 76 5.34 6.76 -15.26
N ALA A 77 4.46 6.09 -16.01
CA ALA A 77 4.34 6.31 -17.45
C ALA A 77 3.94 7.77 -17.79
N ALA A 78 3.10 8.39 -16.96
CA ALA A 78 2.72 9.80 -17.13
C ALA A 78 3.90 10.73 -16.83
N LEU A 79 4.65 10.50 -15.75
CA LEU A 79 5.84 11.29 -15.42
C LEU A 79 6.90 11.24 -16.53
N GLU A 80 7.18 10.05 -17.07
CA GLU A 80 8.11 9.89 -18.20
C GLU A 80 7.65 10.67 -19.44
N THR A 81 6.34 10.75 -19.67
CA THR A 81 5.76 11.49 -20.79
C THR A 81 5.90 13.00 -20.59
N GLU A 82 5.68 13.49 -19.37
CA GLU A 82 5.86 14.91 -19.02
C GLU A 82 7.32 15.36 -19.15
N ASP A 83 8.26 14.54 -18.67
CA ASP A 83 9.71 14.79 -18.81
C ASP A 83 10.16 14.82 -20.28
N MET A 84 9.58 13.99 -21.15
CA MET A 84 9.87 14.02 -22.59
C MET A 84 9.24 15.22 -23.32
N ALA A 85 8.19 15.83 -22.76
CA ALA A 85 7.49 16.96 -23.36
C ALA A 85 8.05 18.34 -22.93
N ALA A 86 8.90 18.37 -21.89
CA ALA A 86 9.57 19.57 -21.35
C ALA A 86 10.89 19.87 -22.06
#